data_AF-A0A9D5RUG2-F1
#
_entry.id   AF-A0A9D5RUG2-F1
#
_cell.length_a   1.000
_cell.length_b   1.000
_cell.length_c   1.000
_cell.angle_alpha   90.00
_cell.angle_beta   90.00
_cell.angle_gamma   90.00
#
_symmetry.space_group_name_H-M   'P 1'
#
loop_
_entity.id
_entity.type
_entity.pdbx_description
1 polymer ?
#
loop_
_entity_poly.entity_id
_entity_poly.type
_entity_poly.pdbx_seq_one_letter_code
_entity_poly.pdbx_strand_id
1 'polypeptide(L)'
;MKWNLLQAEQIEKGMQAGLSRRQIRRYAKHRYDFLQMQEIRTALEEGLDEFQIGAMCHAKLSHQEMEQIRKRLENHESVRQRTSLRFYLIFAALALCALTLILDGYLHCCEHPYLNLSVNETEIALNEPFNAMAYVQSYSHDAERLKLPTDLDTSTPGVKAAVYTLQSGYEQLTRVLLVHVKEKEHS
;
A
#
# COMPACT_ATOMS: atom_id res chain seq x y z
N MET A 1 -45.33 24.72 32.88
CA MET A 1 -45.97 24.95 31.56
C MET A 1 -46.28 23.60 30.93
N LYS A 2 -47.46 23.45 30.33
CA LYS A 2 -47.89 22.23 29.64
C LYS A 2 -47.60 22.37 28.14
N TRP A 3 -47.06 21.35 27.50
CA TRP A 3 -46.90 21.32 26.04
C TRP A 3 -48.28 21.25 25.37
N ASN A 4 -48.44 21.91 24.24
CA ASN A 4 -49.59 21.63 23.38
C ASN A 4 -49.38 20.27 22.66
N LEU A 5 -50.46 19.69 22.12
CA LEU A 5 -50.40 18.36 21.49
C LEU A 5 -49.35 18.28 20.37
N LEU A 6 -49.25 19.33 19.54
CA LEU A 6 -48.31 19.38 18.41
C LEU A 6 -46.85 19.48 18.86
N GLN A 7 -46.56 20.24 19.93
CA GLN A 7 -45.21 20.32 20.49
C GLN A 7 -44.82 18.99 21.16
N ALA A 8 -45.75 18.34 21.87
CA ALA A 8 -45.52 17.04 22.48
C ALA A 8 -45.21 15.97 21.41
N GLU A 9 -45.95 15.99 20.30
CA GLU A 9 -45.71 15.11 19.15
C GLU A 9 -44.30 15.28 18.57
N GLN A 10 -43.78 16.50 18.47
CA GLN A 10 -42.40 16.71 17.98
C GLN A 10 -41.35 16.13 18.94
N ILE A 11 -41.58 16.24 20.25
CA ILE A 11 -40.68 15.66 21.26
C ILE A 11 -40.71 14.12 21.15
N GLU A 12 -41.90 13.53 20.99
CA GLU A 12 -42.08 12.09 20.81
C GLU A 12 -41.40 11.60 19.52
N LYS A 13 -41.59 12.30 18.39
CA LYS A 13 -40.90 11.99 17.13
C LYS A 13 -39.38 11.99 17.30
N GLY A 14 -38.83 12.98 17.99
CA GLY A 14 -37.39 13.00 18.26
C GLY A 14 -36.92 11.84 19.16
N MET A 15 -37.73 11.39 20.12
CA MET A 15 -37.42 10.17 20.90
C MET A 15 -37.45 8.92 20.01
N GLN A 16 -38.46 8.79 19.15
CA GLN A 16 -38.60 7.66 18.22
C GLN A 16 -37.47 7.60 17.19
N ALA A 17 -36.97 8.77 16.75
CA ALA A 17 -35.82 8.90 15.87
C ALA A 17 -34.46 8.64 16.58
N GLY A 18 -34.47 8.29 17.87
CA GLY A 18 -33.26 7.97 18.62
C GLY A 18 -32.43 9.18 19.05
N LEU A 19 -32.99 10.40 19.00
CA LEU A 19 -32.29 11.59 19.47
C LEU A 19 -32.00 11.50 20.97
N SER A 20 -30.78 11.84 21.36
CA SER A 20 -30.40 11.89 22.76
C SER A 20 -31.21 12.94 23.53
N ARG A 21 -31.36 12.73 24.84
CA ARG A 21 -32.02 13.71 25.73
C ARG A 21 -31.42 15.12 25.61
N ARG A 22 -30.11 15.22 25.34
CA ARG A 22 -29.42 16.50 25.12
C ARG A 22 -29.92 17.20 23.86
N GLN A 23 -30.06 16.47 22.76
CA GLN A 23 -30.58 16.96 21.49
C GLN A 23 -32.06 17.37 21.62
N ILE A 24 -32.88 16.53 22.26
CA ILE A 24 -34.30 16.84 22.51
C ILE A 24 -34.45 18.16 23.28
N ARG A 25 -33.65 18.39 24.33
CA ARG A 25 -33.68 19.64 25.11
C ARG A 25 -33.33 20.90 24.31
N ARG A 26 -32.73 20.78 23.11
CA ARG A 26 -32.39 21.95 22.27
C ARG A 26 -33.65 22.59 21.70
N TYR A 27 -34.56 21.76 21.17
CA TYR A 27 -35.78 22.22 20.51
C TYR A 27 -37.03 22.09 21.41
N ALA A 28 -37.03 21.23 22.41
CA ALA A 28 -38.10 21.13 23.42
C ALA A 28 -38.09 22.36 24.35
N LYS A 29 -38.42 23.54 23.81
CA LYS A 29 -38.56 24.80 24.53
C LYS A 29 -39.88 25.46 24.15
N HIS A 30 -40.66 25.90 25.15
CA HIS A 30 -41.97 26.53 24.92
C HIS A 30 -41.94 27.80 24.05
N ARG A 31 -40.76 28.42 23.90
CA ARG A 31 -40.55 29.59 23.03
C ARG A 31 -40.59 29.26 21.53
N TYR A 32 -40.56 27.98 21.17
CA TYR A 32 -40.68 27.53 19.79
C TYR A 32 -42.08 26.99 19.54
N ASP A 33 -42.68 27.35 18.41
CA ASP A 33 -43.87 26.67 17.93
C ASP A 33 -43.53 25.26 17.39
N PHE A 34 -44.56 24.48 17.07
CA PHE A 34 -44.36 23.10 16.63
C PHE A 34 -43.63 23.00 15.28
N LEU A 35 -43.73 24.00 14.40
CA LEU A 35 -43.04 24.03 13.10
C LEU A 35 -41.56 24.34 13.29
N GLN A 36 -41.23 25.30 14.14
CA GLN A 36 -39.85 25.58 14.54
C GLN A 36 -39.21 24.37 15.24
N MET A 37 -39.96 23.68 16.10
CA MET A 37 -39.51 22.42 16.72
C MET A 37 -39.24 21.34 15.68
N GLN A 38 -40.11 21.23 14.67
CA GLN A 38 -39.94 20.29 13.57
C GLN A 38 -38.66 20.56 12.78
N GLU A 39 -38.37 21.81 12.41
CA GLU A 39 -37.15 22.13 11.65
C GLU A 39 -35.87 21.80 12.42
N ILE A 40 -35.83 22.10 13.73
CA ILE A 40 -34.67 21.76 14.56
C ILE A 40 -34.54 20.24 14.74
N ARG A 41 -35.67 19.53 14.91
CA ARG A 41 -35.69 18.06 15.01
C ARG A 41 -35.16 17.44 13.72
N THR A 42 -35.66 17.86 12.56
CA THR A 42 -35.21 17.37 11.26
C THR A 42 -33.73 17.64 11.03
N ALA A 43 -33.24 18.83 11.39
CA ALA A 43 -31.81 19.14 11.31
C ALA A 43 -30.95 18.18 12.16
N LEU A 44 -31.42 17.85 13.37
CA LEU A 44 -30.78 16.89 14.27
C LEU A 44 -30.79 15.46 13.72
N GLU A 45 -31.87 15.05 13.06
CA GLU A 45 -32.01 13.73 12.42
C GLU A 45 -31.11 13.59 11.20
N GLU A 46 -30.90 14.67 10.46
CA GLU A 46 -29.98 14.74 9.32
C GLU A 46 -28.50 14.75 9.74
N GLY A 47 -28.21 14.83 11.05
CA GLY A 47 -26.86 14.74 11.59
C GLY A 47 -26.12 16.08 11.67
N LEU A 48 -26.80 17.21 11.45
CA LEU A 48 -26.21 18.54 11.62
C LEU A 48 -25.65 18.70 13.04
N ASP A 49 -24.48 19.33 13.13
CA ASP A 49 -23.76 19.49 14.38
C ASP A 49 -24.38 20.56 15.30
N GLU A 50 -23.94 20.60 16.55
CA GLU A 50 -24.49 21.50 17.56
C GLU A 50 -24.29 22.99 17.22
N PHE A 51 -23.26 23.32 16.45
CA PHE A 51 -22.94 24.68 16.02
C PHE A 51 -23.87 25.13 14.90
N GLN A 52 -24.07 24.29 13.88
CA GLN A 52 -24.99 24.49 12.77
C GLN A 52 -26.44 24.63 13.24
N ILE A 53 -26.86 23.75 14.15
CA ILE A 53 -28.17 23.86 14.81
C ILE A 53 -28.26 25.17 15.60
N GLY A 54 -27.17 25.57 16.27
CA GLY A 54 -27.07 26.84 16.98
C GLY A 54 -27.37 28.05 16.08
N ALA A 55 -26.84 28.07 14.85
CA ALA A 55 -27.06 29.13 13.88
C ALA A 55 -28.51 29.24 13.40
N MET A 56 -29.27 28.13 13.41
CA MET A 56 -30.68 28.12 13.05
C MET A 56 -31.61 28.39 14.24
N CYS A 57 -31.21 28.06 15.47
CA CYS A 57 -32.06 28.03 16.66
C CYS A 57 -32.37 29.42 17.26
N HIS A 58 -32.81 30.38 16.46
CA HIS A 58 -33.26 31.68 16.94
C HIS A 58 -34.78 31.75 16.98
N ALA A 59 -35.37 31.97 18.17
CA ALA A 59 -36.83 32.04 18.34
C ALA A 59 -37.52 33.17 17.55
N LYS A 60 -36.74 34.11 17.00
CA LYS A 60 -37.23 35.18 16.13
C LYS A 60 -37.36 34.77 14.66
N LEU A 61 -36.71 33.69 14.24
CA LEU A 61 -36.82 33.19 12.87
C LEU A 61 -38.12 32.43 12.70
N SER A 62 -38.82 32.68 11.61
CA SER A 62 -39.95 31.87 11.17
C SER A 62 -39.50 30.45 10.78
N HIS A 63 -40.41 29.47 10.81
CA HIS A 63 -40.10 28.12 10.37
C HIS A 63 -39.59 28.08 8.91
N GLN A 64 -40.09 28.97 8.04
CA GLN A 64 -39.67 29.07 6.64
C GLN A 64 -38.21 29.52 6.51
N GLU A 65 -37.79 30.50 7.32
CA GLU A 65 -36.39 30.93 7.36
C GLU A 65 -35.48 29.82 7.89
N MET A 66 -35.93 29.09 8.92
CA MET A 66 -35.19 27.94 9.45
C MET A 66 -35.05 26.83 8.40
N GLU A 67 -36.12 26.49 7.69
CA GLU A 67 -36.09 25.52 6.60
C GLU A 67 -35.08 25.90 5.52
N GLN A 68 -35.03 27.18 5.12
CA GLN A 68 -34.07 27.66 4.13
C GLN A 68 -32.61 27.55 4.62
N ILE A 69 -32.36 27.86 5.89
CA ILE A 69 -31.02 27.71 6.47
C ILE A 69 -30.65 26.23 6.54
N ARG A 70 -31.58 25.35 6.94
CA ARG A 70 -31.37 23.88 6.99
C ARG A 70 -30.91 23.33 5.64
N LYS A 71 -31.68 23.58 4.59
CA LYS A 71 -31.38 23.12 3.22
C LYS A 71 -30.03 23.63 2.72
N ARG A 72 -29.65 24.86 3.09
CA ARG A 72 -28.32 25.42 2.72
C ARG A 72 -27.20 24.67 3.44
N LEU A 73 -27.37 24.35 4.71
CA LEU A 73 -26.38 23.62 5.51
C LEU A 73 -26.23 22.17 5.02
N GLU A 74 -27.34 21.45 4.79
CA GLU A 74 -27.33 20.10 4.22
C GLU A 74 -26.59 20.02 2.87
N ASN A 75 -26.86 20.99 1.98
CA ASN A 75 -26.17 21.07 0.69
C ASN A 75 -24.67 21.31 0.86
N HIS A 76 -24.27 22.12 1.82
CA HIS A 76 -22.86 22.38 2.09
C HIS A 76 -22.14 21.14 2.66
N GLU A 77 -22.81 20.39 3.54
CA GLU A 77 -22.26 19.14 4.10
C GLU A 77 -22.13 18.04 3.07
N SER A 78 -23.14 17.82 2.23
CA SER A 78 -23.08 16.82 1.15
C SER A 78 -21.97 17.13 0.14
N VAL A 79 -21.78 18.39 -0.23
CA VAL A 79 -20.66 18.83 -1.07
C VAL A 79 -19.32 18.59 -0.37
N ARG A 80 -19.20 18.94 0.92
CA ARG A 80 -17.97 18.74 1.71
C ARG A 80 -17.62 17.25 1.88
N GLN A 81 -18.61 16.39 2.10
CA GLN A 81 -18.40 14.95 2.21
C GLN A 81 -17.91 14.38 0.87
N ARG A 82 -18.53 14.79 -0.25
CA ARG A 82 -18.14 14.38 -1.60
C ARG A 82 -16.72 14.83 -1.95
N THR A 83 -16.32 16.05 -1.57
CA THR A 83 -14.95 16.51 -1.81
C THR A 83 -13.94 15.77 -0.93
N SER A 84 -14.24 15.54 0.35
CA SER A 84 -13.39 14.77 1.26
C SER A 84 -13.16 13.33 0.80
N LEU A 85 -14.22 12.62 0.40
CA LEU A 85 -14.15 11.27 -0.18
C LEU A 85 -13.28 11.25 -1.45
N ARG A 86 -13.42 12.24 -2.32
CA ARG A 86 -12.60 12.34 -3.54
C ARG A 86 -11.11 12.46 -3.22
N PHE A 87 -10.74 13.31 -2.26
CA PHE A 87 -9.34 13.42 -1.85
C PHE A 87 -8.83 12.11 -1.23
N TYR A 88 -9.61 11.47 -0.36
CA TYR A 88 -9.25 10.18 0.22
C TYR A 88 -8.99 9.11 -0.86
N LEU A 89 -9.88 9.00 -1.86
CA LEU A 89 -9.71 8.06 -2.97
C LEU A 89 -8.46 8.35 -3.79
N ILE A 90 -8.12 9.63 -4.03
CA ILE A 90 -6.90 10.03 -4.72
C ILE A 90 -5.66 9.59 -3.90
N PHE A 91 -5.64 9.89 -2.60
CA PHE A 91 -4.52 9.48 -1.74
C PHE A 91 -4.38 7.95 -1.64
N ALA A 92 -5.49 7.22 -1.54
CA ALA A 92 -5.48 5.75 -1.54
C ALA A 92 -4.93 5.19 -2.85
N ALA A 93 -5.32 5.76 -4.00
CA ALA A 93 -4.79 5.37 -5.31
C ALA A 93 -3.28 5.64 -5.43
N LEU A 94 -2.82 6.80 -4.96
CA LEU A 94 -1.39 7.14 -4.93
C LEU A 94 -0.60 6.19 -4.01
N ALA A 95 -1.15 5.84 -2.85
CA ALA A 95 -0.53 4.89 -1.92
C ALA A 95 -0.42 3.48 -2.53
N LEU A 96 -1.46 3.02 -3.23
CA LEU A 96 -1.42 1.75 -3.96
C LEU A 96 -0.37 1.77 -5.07
N CYS A 97 -0.28 2.86 -5.84
CA CYS A 97 0.74 3.03 -6.87
C CYS A 97 2.16 3.00 -6.26
N ALA A 98 2.36 3.70 -5.14
CA ALA A 98 3.64 3.69 -4.43
C ALA A 98 3.99 2.28 -3.92
N LEU A 99 3.02 1.55 -3.36
CA LEU A 99 3.20 0.17 -2.92
C LEU A 99 3.62 -0.73 -4.09
N THR A 100 2.98 -0.59 -5.26
CA THR A 100 3.35 -1.39 -6.45
C THR A 100 4.77 -1.07 -6.92
N LEU A 101 5.19 0.20 -6.91
CA LEU A 101 6.55 0.59 -7.28
C LEU A 101 7.60 0.07 -6.28
N ILE A 102 7.28 0.10 -4.98
CA ILE A 102 8.16 -0.44 -3.95
C ILE A 102 8.27 -1.96 -4.09
N LEU A 103 7.16 -2.66 -4.34
CA LEU A 103 7.16 -4.11 -4.50
C LEU A 103 7.91 -4.55 -5.77
N ASP A 104 7.68 -3.85 -6.89
CA ASP A 104 8.37 -4.09 -8.15
C ASP A 104 9.89 -3.85 -8.00
N GLY A 105 10.26 -2.74 -7.35
CA GLY A 105 11.66 -2.48 -6.98
C GLY A 105 12.23 -3.56 -6.06
N TYR A 106 11.47 -4.08 -5.10
CA TYR A 106 11.92 -5.17 -4.25
C TYR A 106 12.12 -6.47 -5.04
N LEU A 107 11.22 -6.79 -5.95
CA LEU A 107 11.29 -8.01 -6.77
C LEU A 107 12.50 -7.95 -7.72
N HIS A 108 12.74 -6.79 -8.33
CA HIS A 108 13.89 -6.56 -9.20
C HIS A 108 15.23 -6.64 -8.44
N CYS A 109 15.26 -6.28 -7.16
CA CYS A 109 16.43 -6.47 -6.30
C CYS A 109 16.67 -7.94 -5.89
N CYS A 110 15.69 -8.84 -6.06
CA CYS A 110 15.79 -10.23 -5.60
C CYS A 110 16.37 -11.20 -6.64
N GLU A 111 16.63 -10.76 -7.88
CA GLU A 111 17.36 -11.54 -8.87
C GLU A 111 18.88 -11.46 -8.61
N HIS A 112 19.34 -12.26 -7.65
CA HIS A 112 20.76 -12.38 -7.39
C HIS A 112 21.46 -13.16 -8.52
N PRO A 113 22.64 -12.71 -8.99
CA PRO A 113 23.42 -13.44 -9.97
C PRO A 113 23.85 -14.79 -9.40
N TYR A 114 23.63 -15.85 -10.17
CA TYR A 114 24.09 -17.19 -9.84
C TYR A 114 25.00 -17.74 -10.94
N LEU A 115 25.95 -18.59 -10.53
CA LEU A 115 26.88 -19.32 -11.39
C LEU A 115 27.03 -20.73 -10.82
N ASN A 116 26.60 -21.71 -11.59
CA ASN A 116 26.63 -23.12 -11.25
C ASN A 116 27.59 -23.86 -12.20
N LEU A 117 28.56 -24.56 -11.60
CA LEU A 117 29.45 -25.46 -12.30
C LEU A 117 28.91 -26.89 -12.21
N SER A 118 29.16 -27.71 -13.23
CA SER A 118 28.69 -29.10 -13.26
C SER A 118 29.35 -29.97 -12.19
N VAL A 119 30.56 -29.60 -11.76
CA VAL A 119 31.39 -30.28 -10.77
C VAL A 119 32.26 -29.27 -10.02
N ASN A 120 32.72 -29.63 -8.82
CA ASN A 120 33.64 -28.82 -8.01
C ASN A 120 35.11 -29.25 -8.16
N GLU A 121 35.34 -30.50 -8.57
CA GLU A 121 36.66 -31.10 -8.75
C GLU A 121 36.66 -31.99 -10.00
N THR A 122 37.78 -32.02 -10.73
CA THR A 122 37.97 -32.79 -11.96
C THR A 122 39.39 -33.31 -12.05
N GLU A 123 39.59 -34.40 -12.80
CA GLU A 123 40.92 -34.91 -13.10
C GLU A 123 41.19 -34.79 -14.60
N ILE A 124 42.39 -34.32 -14.96
CA ILE A 124 42.81 -34.12 -16.34
C ILE A 124 44.21 -34.73 -16.49
N ALA A 125 44.48 -35.38 -17.63
CA ALA A 125 45.79 -35.96 -17.83
C ALA A 125 46.83 -34.90 -18.21
N LEU A 126 48.11 -35.21 -17.98
CA LEU A 126 49.23 -34.33 -18.31
C LEU A 126 49.19 -33.91 -19.79
N ASN A 127 49.36 -32.61 -20.05
CA ASN A 127 49.32 -31.95 -21.36
C ASN A 127 47.96 -32.00 -22.10
N GLU A 128 46.87 -32.40 -21.44
CA GLU A 128 45.54 -32.31 -22.06
C GLU A 128 44.97 -30.89 -21.97
N PRO A 129 44.27 -30.41 -23.02
CA PRO A 129 43.73 -29.05 -23.04
C PRO A 129 42.56 -28.92 -22.07
N PHE A 130 42.58 -27.87 -21.26
CA PHE A 130 41.49 -27.55 -20.34
C PHE A 130 40.41 -26.71 -21.05
N ASN A 131 39.22 -27.29 -21.27
CA ASN A 131 38.07 -26.54 -21.79
C ASN A 131 37.18 -26.03 -20.65
N ALA A 132 37.40 -24.77 -20.26
CA ALA A 132 36.67 -24.15 -19.16
C ALA A 132 35.14 -24.11 -19.37
N MET A 133 34.67 -23.87 -20.59
CA MET A 133 33.23 -23.73 -20.85
C MET A 133 32.45 -25.04 -20.66
N ALA A 134 33.12 -26.20 -20.82
CA ALA A 134 32.48 -27.51 -20.68
C ALA A 134 31.94 -27.77 -19.25
N TYR A 135 32.45 -27.05 -18.25
CA TYR A 135 32.07 -27.22 -16.85
C TYR A 135 31.02 -26.22 -16.38
N VAL A 136 30.58 -25.29 -17.23
CA VAL A 136 29.53 -24.31 -16.89
C VAL A 136 28.16 -24.93 -17.12
N GLN A 137 27.38 -25.14 -16.07
CA GLN A 137 26.05 -25.77 -16.16
C GLN A 137 24.94 -24.73 -16.40
N SER A 138 24.91 -23.67 -15.61
CA SER A 138 23.96 -22.57 -15.75
C SER A 138 24.46 -21.32 -15.03
N TYR A 139 24.04 -20.16 -15.53
CA TYR A 139 24.32 -18.87 -14.91
C TYR A 139 23.21 -17.87 -15.24
N SER A 140 23.10 -16.81 -14.44
CA SER A 140 22.11 -15.74 -14.66
C SER A 140 22.29 -15.11 -16.05
N HIS A 141 21.22 -15.05 -16.85
CA HIS A 141 21.25 -14.54 -18.23
C HIS A 141 21.37 -13.01 -18.30
N ASP A 142 21.03 -12.31 -17.21
CA ASP A 142 21.16 -10.87 -17.08
C ASP A 142 22.60 -10.43 -16.71
N ALA A 143 23.52 -11.39 -16.55
CA ALA A 143 24.91 -11.10 -16.25
C ALA A 143 25.63 -10.52 -17.48
N GLU A 144 26.19 -9.32 -17.30
CA GLU A 144 26.87 -8.55 -18.36
C GLU A 144 28.10 -9.25 -18.93
N ARG A 145 28.81 -10.06 -18.11
CA ARG A 145 30.04 -10.73 -18.55
C ARG A 145 30.40 -11.95 -17.69
N LEU A 146 30.37 -13.14 -18.29
CA LEU A 146 31.08 -14.33 -17.77
C LEU A 146 32.55 -14.25 -18.18
N LYS A 147 33.47 -14.27 -17.21
CA LYS A 147 34.91 -14.39 -17.41
C LYS A 147 35.32 -15.83 -17.10
N LEU A 148 35.76 -16.53 -18.13
CA LEU A 148 36.34 -17.86 -18.00
C LEU A 148 37.75 -17.76 -17.42
N PRO A 149 38.22 -18.79 -16.69
CA PRO A 149 39.60 -18.90 -16.27
C PRO A 149 40.54 -18.86 -17.48
N THR A 150 41.68 -18.17 -17.33
CA THR A 150 42.77 -18.20 -18.30
C THR A 150 43.31 -19.63 -18.43
N ASP A 151 43.87 -19.96 -19.61
CA ASP A 151 44.39 -21.29 -19.93
C ASP A 151 45.21 -21.87 -18.77
N LEU A 152 44.72 -22.98 -18.21
CA LEU A 152 45.36 -23.67 -17.12
C LEU A 152 46.57 -24.41 -17.68
N ASP A 153 47.77 -24.12 -17.19
CA ASP A 153 48.97 -24.87 -17.58
C ASP A 153 48.80 -26.33 -17.14
N THR A 154 48.54 -27.27 -18.04
CA THR A 154 48.43 -28.70 -17.71
C THR A 154 49.76 -29.45 -17.88
N SER A 155 50.87 -28.73 -18.08
CA SER A 155 52.20 -29.30 -18.29
C SER A 155 52.89 -29.77 -17.01
N THR A 156 52.35 -29.35 -15.85
CA THR A 156 52.88 -29.68 -14.53
C THR A 156 51.83 -30.42 -13.70
N PRO A 157 52.15 -31.59 -13.13
CA PRO A 157 51.23 -32.35 -12.30
C PRO A 157 50.93 -31.63 -10.98
N GLY A 158 49.73 -31.81 -10.46
CA GLY A 158 49.27 -31.17 -9.22
C GLY A 158 47.85 -30.63 -9.31
N VAL A 159 47.40 -30.02 -8.22
CA VAL A 159 46.05 -29.41 -8.13
C VAL A 159 46.13 -27.96 -8.59
N LYS A 160 45.30 -27.61 -9.57
CA LYS A 160 45.20 -26.27 -10.14
C LYS A 160 43.79 -25.73 -9.93
N ALA A 161 43.66 -24.44 -9.64
CA ALA A 161 42.38 -23.79 -9.41
C ALA A 161 41.95 -23.02 -10.66
N ALA A 162 40.88 -23.45 -11.30
CA ALA A 162 40.24 -22.74 -12.40
C ALA A 162 39.15 -21.81 -11.85
N VAL A 163 39.38 -20.50 -11.93
CA VAL A 163 38.52 -19.47 -11.35
C VAL A 163 37.55 -18.91 -12.39
N TYR A 164 36.27 -19.08 -12.16
CA TYR A 164 35.18 -18.54 -12.97
C TYR A 164 34.58 -17.33 -12.28
N THR A 165 34.41 -16.24 -13.03
CA THR A 165 33.86 -15.00 -12.48
C THR A 165 32.67 -14.52 -13.30
N LEU A 166 31.54 -14.28 -12.62
CA LEU A 166 30.34 -13.68 -13.19
C LEU A 166 30.18 -12.26 -12.65
N GLN A 167 30.03 -11.28 -13.53
CA GLN A 167 29.80 -9.88 -13.18
C GLN A 167 28.37 -9.48 -13.58
N SER A 168 27.59 -8.94 -12.64
CA SER A 168 26.20 -8.52 -12.84
C SER A 168 25.93 -7.20 -12.10
N GLY A 169 25.94 -6.08 -12.83
CA GLY A 169 25.86 -4.74 -12.23
C GLY A 169 26.97 -4.48 -11.20
N TYR A 170 26.57 -4.30 -9.93
CA TYR A 170 27.48 -4.07 -8.80
C TYR A 170 27.96 -5.35 -8.09
N GLU A 171 27.44 -6.52 -8.46
CA GLU A 171 27.78 -7.79 -7.82
C GLU A 171 28.75 -8.61 -8.66
N GLN A 172 29.69 -9.28 -7.98
CA GLN A 172 30.65 -10.20 -8.59
C GLN A 172 30.60 -11.56 -7.87
N LEU A 173 30.26 -12.61 -8.61
CA LEU A 173 30.24 -13.98 -8.10
C LEU A 173 31.44 -14.75 -8.64
N THR A 174 32.17 -15.43 -7.76
CA THR A 174 33.32 -16.26 -8.13
C THR A 174 33.08 -17.72 -7.73
N ARG A 175 33.37 -18.63 -8.66
CA ARG A 175 33.38 -20.09 -8.43
C ARG A 175 34.74 -20.65 -8.80
N VAL A 176 35.18 -21.66 -8.05
CA VAL A 176 36.47 -22.31 -8.26
C VAL A 176 36.22 -23.78 -8.56
N LEU A 177 36.79 -24.25 -9.66
CA LEU A 177 36.89 -25.66 -10.00
C LEU A 177 38.32 -26.13 -9.70
N LEU A 178 38.46 -27.20 -8.91
CA LEU A 178 39.75 -27.82 -8.67
C LEU A 178 40.04 -28.82 -9.79
N VAL A 179 41.21 -28.70 -10.41
CA VAL A 179 41.65 -29.53 -11.53
C VAL A 179 42.90 -30.29 -11.09
N HIS A 180 42.77 -31.60 -10.95
CA HIS A 180 43.86 -32.50 -10.60
C HIS A 180 44.55 -32.97 -11.87
N VAL A 181 45.74 -32.42 -12.14
CA VAL A 181 46.57 -32.84 -13.27
C VAL A 181 47.40 -34.04 -12.84
N LYS A 182 47.18 -35.19 -13.47
CA LYS A 182 47.90 -36.45 -13.18
C LYS A 182 48.59 -36.98 -14.44
N GLU A 183 49.70 -37.68 -14.25
CA GLU A 183 50.34 -38.43 -15.33
C GLU A 183 49.42 -39.57 -15.80
N LYS A 184 49.40 -39.87 -17.10
CA LYS A 184 48.71 -41.06 -17.59
C LYS A 184 49.39 -42.28 -17.00
N GLU A 185 48.67 -43.06 -16.19
CA GLU A 185 49.12 -44.39 -15.78
C GLU A 185 49.38 -45.20 -17.05
N HIS A 186 50.65 -45.53 -17.29
CA HIS A 186 51.03 -46.50 -18.32
C HIS A 186 50.70 -47.90 -17.77
N SER A 187 49.58 -48.48 -18.22
CA SER A 187 49.41 -49.95 -18.25
C SER A 187 49.88 -50.49 -19.59
#